data_AF-A0A2V9X0L9-F1
#
_entry.id   AF-A0A2V9X0L9-F1
#
_cell.length_a   1.000
_cell.length_b   1.000
_cell.length_c   1.000
_cell.angle_alpha   90.00
_cell.angle_beta   90.00
_cell.angle_gamma   90.00
#
_symmetry.space_group_name_H-M   'P 1'
#
loop_
_entity.id
_entity.type
_entity.pdbx_description
1 polymer ?
#
loop_
_entity_poly.entity_id
_entity_poly.type
_entity_poly.pdbx_seq_one_letter_code
_entity_poly.pdbx_strand_id
1 'polypeptide(L)'
;MHNTNVPTLRRSSRVPVTLPILVTSLEPGAQFSEVCETLVVNAHGCAMRSPMKLENGVPLHFHHQDGRETTAQVVSCQPIGSERHSWMLGASFDRPDNFWGLKTVPKDWARLSAPVDDRLVSALPADNRQAMPPDQVAASLKIALDRIRKQLSDEHLKTVLAELVSPIEAQVTEIKEKLAQGAKRNRFEVSLSQIPPELEQQLELRLKKELGPQVLKQAREQSEQVLEAAKTAIDRKTRETYDEFRQRVTGDFQAVEQRAQGLSTNVAQNLREHLNRGLGELHQEVVEAGNRLKRLSEDLLGVMEHSLAEEHEGHRRQLEQVRGTVTAESLRLQEQISVLDRRMAKLDESARLLESGLDQRLSKMASDTVRTARGQMEGALNVALNELATRSAQELGNQLDEAGANLKIIQKGMEAAVSESLKIQISETLQSFECRMDELAQKCVERWRIAFAGGLNSLVRILGEQFVLQAAPDGNTGQPDSTDKPPSGARR
;
A
#
# COMPACT_ATOMS: atom_id res chain seq x y z
N MET A 1 -39.01 -33.54 -20.00
CA MET A 1 -37.89 -33.27 -19.06
C MET A 1 -38.47 -33.28 -17.65
N HIS A 2 -38.41 -34.42 -16.96
CA HIS A 2 -39.00 -34.61 -15.63
C HIS A 2 -37.99 -34.21 -14.56
N ASN A 3 -38.35 -33.19 -13.79
CA ASN A 3 -37.60 -32.68 -12.65
C ASN A 3 -37.90 -33.60 -11.45
N THR A 4 -37.10 -34.65 -11.26
CA THR A 4 -37.17 -35.53 -10.08
C THR A 4 -36.52 -34.83 -8.89
N ASN A 5 -37.30 -33.96 -8.25
CA ASN A 5 -36.95 -33.36 -6.97
C ASN A 5 -37.11 -34.42 -5.87
N VAL A 6 -36.15 -35.34 -5.78
CA VAL A 6 -36.02 -36.25 -4.65
C VAL A 6 -35.52 -35.39 -3.49
N PRO A 7 -36.28 -35.23 -2.38
CA PRO A 7 -35.77 -34.53 -1.22
C PRO A 7 -34.54 -35.29 -0.71
N THR A 8 -33.36 -34.73 -0.92
CA THR A 8 -32.11 -35.24 -0.36
C THR A 8 -32.29 -35.28 1.15
N LEU A 9 -32.42 -36.49 1.70
CA LEU A 9 -32.61 -36.72 3.12
C LEU A 9 -31.42 -36.06 3.84
N ARG A 10 -31.71 -35.05 4.66
CA ARG A 10 -30.69 -34.25 5.33
C ARG A 10 -29.97 -35.13 6.35
N ARG A 11 -28.63 -35.15 6.29
CA ARG A 11 -27.77 -36.04 7.10
C ARG A 11 -27.62 -35.60 8.56
N SER A 12 -27.90 -34.33 8.87
CA SER A 12 -27.85 -33.78 10.22
C SER A 12 -28.77 -32.57 10.37
N SER A 13 -29.34 -32.40 11.55
CA SER A 13 -30.18 -31.29 12.00
C SER A 13 -29.42 -29.98 11.88
N ARG A 14 -30.11 -28.91 11.47
CA ARG A 14 -29.56 -27.58 11.30
C ARG A 14 -29.97 -26.71 12.48
N VAL A 15 -29.00 -26.07 13.12
CA VAL A 15 -29.25 -25.19 14.25
C VAL A 15 -28.95 -23.75 13.80
N PRO A 16 -29.92 -22.83 13.84
CA PRO A 16 -29.68 -21.42 13.54
C PRO A 16 -28.91 -20.80 14.72
N VAL A 17 -27.65 -20.45 14.48
CA VAL A 17 -26.73 -19.90 15.49
C VAL A 17 -25.77 -18.95 14.80
N THR A 18 -25.54 -17.81 15.44
CA THR A 18 -24.58 -16.78 15.00
C THR A 18 -23.31 -16.87 15.82
N LEU A 19 -22.26 -17.40 15.20
CA LEU A 19 -20.92 -17.50 15.77
C LEU A 19 -19.92 -16.83 14.81
N PRO A 20 -18.99 -16.00 15.34
CA PRO A 20 -17.91 -15.42 14.56
C PRO A 20 -16.79 -16.45 14.37
N ILE A 21 -16.36 -16.66 13.12
CA ILE A 21 -15.36 -17.66 12.77
C ILE A 21 -14.41 -17.08 11.75
N LEU A 22 -13.11 -17.25 11.97
CA LEU A 22 -12.10 -16.84 11.02
C LEU A 22 -12.03 -17.88 9.90
N VAL A 23 -12.26 -17.45 8.67
CA VAL A 23 -12.26 -18.30 7.47
C VAL A 23 -11.14 -17.84 6.56
N THR A 24 -10.22 -18.74 6.26
CA THR A 24 -9.07 -18.49 5.37
C THR A 24 -9.16 -19.39 4.14
N SER A 25 -9.03 -18.82 2.95
CA SER A 25 -8.94 -19.61 1.71
C SER A 25 -7.56 -20.28 1.61
N LEU A 26 -7.56 -21.56 1.25
CA LEU A 26 -6.34 -22.34 0.98
C LEU A 26 -6.04 -22.42 -0.53
N GLU A 27 -6.77 -21.67 -1.36
CA GLU A 27 -6.56 -21.67 -2.80
C GLU A 27 -5.28 -20.89 -3.19
N PRO A 28 -4.41 -21.45 -4.05
CA PRO A 28 -3.22 -20.76 -4.53
C PRO A 28 -3.57 -19.47 -5.28
N GLY A 29 -3.37 -18.31 -4.64
CA GLY A 29 -3.57 -16.98 -5.23
C GLY A 29 -4.79 -16.20 -4.72
N ALA A 30 -5.67 -16.80 -3.90
CA ALA A 30 -6.79 -16.10 -3.27
C ALA A 30 -6.43 -15.67 -1.84
N GLN A 31 -6.14 -14.39 -1.62
CA GLN A 31 -5.92 -13.83 -0.28
C GLN A 31 -7.26 -13.52 0.41
N PHE A 32 -7.99 -14.55 0.80
CA PHE A 32 -9.21 -14.40 1.61
C PHE A 32 -8.93 -14.89 3.02
N SER A 33 -8.95 -13.99 4.02
CA SER A 33 -8.86 -14.33 5.44
C SER A 33 -9.70 -13.33 6.22
N GLU A 34 -10.93 -13.72 6.56
CA GLU A 34 -11.91 -12.82 7.18
C GLU A 34 -12.73 -13.52 8.26
N VAL A 35 -13.23 -12.72 9.21
CA VAL A 35 -14.13 -13.20 10.26
C VAL A 35 -15.56 -13.17 9.72
N CYS A 36 -16.12 -14.35 9.47
CA CYS A 36 -17.47 -14.54 8.95
C CYS A 36 -18.44 -14.91 10.09
N GLU A 37 -19.69 -14.46 9.97
CA GLU A 37 -20.75 -14.81 10.91
C GLU A 37 -21.57 -15.99 10.37
N THR A 38 -21.70 -17.06 11.17
CA THR A 38 -22.59 -18.17 10.81
C THR A 38 -24.05 -17.75 10.88
N LEU A 39 -24.87 -18.31 10.00
CA LEU A 39 -26.32 -18.17 10.02
C LEU A 39 -26.97 -19.46 10.51
N VAL A 40 -26.48 -20.59 9.98
CA VAL A 40 -27.00 -21.93 10.28
C VAL A 40 -25.84 -22.90 10.30
N VAL A 41 -25.73 -23.69 11.35
CA VAL A 41 -24.66 -24.69 11.53
C VAL A 41 -25.24 -26.10 11.56
N ASN A 42 -24.47 -27.09 11.11
CA ASN A 42 -24.75 -28.51 11.27
C ASN A 42 -23.46 -29.30 11.53
N ALA A 43 -23.56 -30.62 11.80
CA ALA A 43 -22.37 -31.44 12.00
C ALA A 43 -21.45 -31.52 10.77
N HIS A 44 -21.96 -31.24 9.58
CA HIS A 44 -21.26 -31.40 8.31
C HIS A 44 -20.79 -30.07 7.72
N GLY A 45 -20.94 -28.94 8.42
CA GLY A 45 -20.65 -27.61 7.88
C GLY A 45 -21.64 -26.53 8.30
N CYS A 46 -21.69 -25.44 7.52
CA CYS A 46 -22.52 -24.28 7.85
C CYS A 46 -22.92 -23.45 6.63
N ALA A 47 -23.87 -22.55 6.85
CA ALA A 47 -24.08 -21.36 6.05
C ALA A 47 -23.62 -20.15 6.84
N MET A 48 -22.87 -19.25 6.20
CA MET A 48 -22.32 -18.03 6.81
C MET A 48 -22.47 -16.83 5.87
N ARG A 49 -22.32 -15.62 6.42
CA ARG A 49 -22.25 -14.39 5.66
C ARG A 49 -20.78 -14.03 5.37
N SER A 50 -20.49 -13.76 4.10
CA SER A 50 -19.19 -13.29 3.62
C SER A 50 -19.36 -11.99 2.82
N PRO A 51 -18.40 -11.05 2.89
CA PRO A 51 -18.42 -9.85 2.04
C PRO A 51 -17.94 -10.14 0.61
N MET A 52 -17.26 -11.26 0.39
CA MET A 52 -16.73 -11.66 -0.92
C MET A 52 -17.41 -12.93 -1.44
N LYS A 53 -17.54 -13.00 -2.78
CA LYS A 53 -18.00 -14.20 -3.48
C LYS A 53 -16.84 -15.21 -3.56
N LEU A 54 -17.07 -16.43 -3.06
CA LEU A 54 -16.14 -17.56 -3.24
C LEU A 54 -16.75 -18.58 -4.19
N GLU A 55 -15.92 -19.18 -5.04
CA GLU A 55 -16.35 -20.19 -6.01
C GLU A 55 -16.62 -21.54 -5.34
N ASN A 56 -17.44 -22.36 -5.99
CA ASN A 56 -17.77 -23.70 -5.50
C ASN A 56 -16.54 -24.61 -5.61
N GLY A 57 -16.22 -25.35 -4.55
CA GLY A 57 -15.05 -26.24 -4.47
C GLY A 57 -13.80 -25.60 -3.87
N VAL A 58 -13.80 -24.30 -3.56
CA VAL A 58 -12.65 -23.65 -2.91
C VAL A 58 -12.42 -24.25 -1.52
N PRO A 59 -11.21 -24.74 -1.20
CA PRO A 59 -10.86 -25.24 0.12
C PRO A 59 -10.68 -24.08 1.10
N LEU A 60 -11.30 -24.22 2.27
CA LEU A 60 -11.31 -23.23 3.34
C LEU A 60 -10.76 -23.84 4.62
N HIS A 61 -10.00 -23.05 5.37
CA HIS A 61 -9.59 -23.32 6.73
C HIS A 61 -10.40 -22.50 7.72
N PHE A 62 -11.04 -23.17 8.67
CA PHE A 62 -11.87 -22.56 9.69
C PHE A 62 -11.12 -22.56 11.02
N HIS A 63 -11.04 -21.40 11.66
CA HIS A 63 -10.47 -21.25 12.98
C HIS A 63 -11.52 -20.68 13.95
N HIS A 64 -11.85 -21.46 14.97
CA HIS A 64 -12.76 -21.07 16.05
C HIS A 64 -12.00 -20.34 17.15
N GLN A 65 -12.66 -19.43 17.87
CA GLN A 65 -12.04 -18.66 18.95
C GLN A 65 -11.47 -19.53 20.09
N ASP A 66 -12.04 -20.72 20.30
CA ASP A 66 -11.55 -21.71 21.29
C ASP A 66 -10.31 -22.50 20.82
N GLY A 67 -9.68 -22.11 19.71
CA GLY A 67 -8.50 -22.77 19.15
C GLY A 67 -8.78 -24.06 18.39
N ARG A 68 -10.05 -24.35 18.06
CA ARG A 68 -10.42 -25.49 17.22
C ARG A 68 -10.26 -25.12 15.75
N GLU A 69 -9.75 -26.06 14.96
CA GLU A 69 -9.55 -25.86 13.53
C GLU A 69 -10.18 -26.99 12.71
N THR A 70 -10.75 -26.67 11.56
CA THR A 70 -11.25 -27.67 10.62
C THR A 70 -11.11 -27.19 9.18
N THR A 71 -10.96 -28.13 8.26
CA THR A 71 -11.00 -27.86 6.83
C THR A 71 -12.41 -28.07 6.28
N ALA A 72 -12.77 -27.25 5.29
CA ALA A 72 -14.06 -27.26 4.64
C ALA A 72 -13.93 -26.93 3.16
N GLN A 73 -15.00 -27.17 2.39
CA GLN A 73 -15.11 -26.79 0.99
C GLN A 73 -16.37 -25.96 0.78
N VAL A 74 -16.27 -24.91 -0.03
CA VAL A 74 -17.45 -24.14 -0.46
C VAL A 74 -18.33 -25.05 -1.31
N VAL A 75 -19.61 -25.18 -0.96
CA VAL A 75 -20.62 -25.97 -1.70
C VAL A 75 -21.61 -25.07 -2.45
N SER A 76 -21.84 -23.86 -1.94
CA SER A 76 -22.77 -22.92 -2.56
C SER A 76 -22.45 -21.49 -2.18
N CYS A 77 -22.56 -20.54 -3.11
CA CYS A 77 -22.45 -19.12 -2.84
C CYS A 77 -23.64 -18.39 -3.49
N GLN A 78 -24.47 -17.73 -2.69
CA GLN A 78 -25.65 -16.99 -3.16
C GLN A 78 -25.65 -15.55 -2.63
N PRO A 79 -26.02 -14.53 -3.41
CA PRO A 79 -26.08 -13.17 -2.90
C PRO A 79 -27.20 -13.04 -1.85
N ILE A 80 -26.92 -12.34 -0.75
CA ILE A 80 -27.90 -12.01 0.31
C ILE A 80 -28.39 -10.59 0.09
N GLY A 81 -29.70 -10.44 -0.14
CA GLY A 81 -30.38 -9.15 -0.25
C GLY A 81 -30.30 -8.51 -1.64
N SER A 82 -30.93 -7.34 -1.78
CA SER A 82 -30.92 -6.54 -3.01
C SER A 82 -29.61 -5.77 -3.22
N GLU A 83 -28.83 -5.60 -2.16
CA GLU A 83 -27.51 -4.96 -2.19
C GLU A 83 -26.43 -6.03 -2.48
N ARG A 84 -25.70 -5.89 -3.58
CA ARG A 84 -24.72 -6.88 -4.08
C ARG A 84 -23.41 -6.93 -3.26
N HIS A 85 -23.47 -6.67 -1.96
CA HIS A 85 -22.30 -6.51 -1.09
C HIS A 85 -22.18 -7.60 0.00
N SER A 86 -23.09 -8.57 0.04
CA SER A 86 -22.96 -9.72 0.95
C SER A 86 -23.44 -11.02 0.33
N TRP A 87 -22.75 -12.11 0.66
CA TRP A 87 -22.93 -13.43 0.09
C TRP A 87 -23.18 -14.46 1.20
N MET A 88 -24.13 -15.37 0.96
CA MET A 88 -24.36 -16.56 1.75
C MET A 88 -23.46 -17.66 1.22
N LEU A 89 -22.43 -18.00 1.98
CA LEU A 89 -21.55 -19.12 1.70
C LEU A 89 -22.03 -20.33 2.47
N GLY A 90 -22.36 -21.39 1.75
CA GLY A 90 -22.52 -22.73 2.30
C GLY A 90 -21.19 -23.47 2.20
N ALA A 91 -20.65 -23.89 3.33
CA ALA A 91 -19.42 -24.68 3.43
C ALA A 91 -19.73 -26.06 4.02
N SER A 92 -19.08 -27.10 3.49
CA SER A 92 -19.14 -28.47 4.00
C SER A 92 -17.80 -28.87 4.58
N PHE A 93 -17.78 -29.40 5.79
CA PHE A 93 -16.59 -29.91 6.46
C PHE A 93 -16.12 -31.22 5.84
N ASP A 94 -14.81 -31.41 5.77
CA ASP A 94 -14.22 -32.67 5.34
C ASP A 94 -14.46 -33.79 6.37
N ARG A 95 -14.49 -33.42 7.66
CA ARG A 95 -14.78 -34.32 8.78
C ARG A 95 -16.01 -33.84 9.55
N PRO A 96 -17.10 -34.62 9.60
CA PRO A 96 -18.27 -34.24 10.38
C PRO A 96 -17.97 -34.29 11.89
N ASP A 97 -18.08 -33.17 12.59
CA ASP A 97 -17.79 -33.07 14.03
C ASP A 97 -18.54 -31.90 14.68
N ASN A 98 -18.62 -31.89 16.01
CA ASN A 98 -19.10 -30.75 16.80
C ASN A 98 -18.01 -29.66 16.93
N PHE A 99 -17.55 -29.16 15.78
CA PHE A 99 -16.59 -28.07 15.69
C PHE A 99 -17.06 -26.82 16.45
N TRP A 100 -18.36 -26.53 16.40
CA TRP A 100 -19.02 -25.32 16.93
C TRP A 100 -19.03 -25.18 18.45
N GLY A 101 -18.58 -26.19 19.21
CA GLY A 101 -18.54 -26.13 20.68
C GLY A 101 -19.91 -26.03 21.36
N LEU A 102 -21.01 -26.34 20.66
CA LEU A 102 -22.35 -26.27 21.22
C LEU A 102 -22.49 -27.28 22.37
N LYS A 103 -22.91 -26.81 23.56
CA LYS A 103 -23.14 -27.65 24.75
C LYS A 103 -24.36 -28.55 24.59
N THR A 104 -25.38 -28.08 23.87
CA THR A 104 -26.62 -28.80 23.59
C THR A 104 -26.65 -29.20 22.12
N VAL A 105 -26.00 -30.31 21.81
CA VAL A 105 -25.90 -30.85 20.45
C VAL A 105 -27.15 -31.68 20.11
N PRO A 106 -27.74 -31.55 18.90
CA PRO A 106 -28.77 -32.47 18.42
C PRO A 106 -28.32 -33.94 18.46
N LYS A 107 -29.23 -34.85 18.87
CA LYS A 107 -28.91 -36.28 19.09
C LYS A 107 -28.32 -37.01 17.86
N ASP A 108 -28.58 -36.49 16.67
CA ASP A 108 -28.13 -37.01 15.38
C ASP A 108 -26.70 -36.60 15.02
N TRP A 109 -26.10 -35.59 15.68
CA TRP A 109 -24.69 -35.25 15.48
C TRP A 109 -23.78 -36.17 16.31
N ALA A 110 -24.22 -36.58 17.50
CA ALA A 110 -23.46 -37.44 18.42
C ALA A 110 -23.25 -38.88 17.90
N ARG A 111 -24.06 -39.32 16.92
CA ARG A 111 -23.93 -40.65 16.30
C ARG A 111 -22.77 -40.74 15.28
N LEU A 112 -22.16 -39.60 14.93
CA LEU A 112 -21.10 -39.51 13.93
C LEU A 112 -19.69 -39.65 14.55
N SER A 113 -19.59 -39.59 15.88
CA SER A 113 -18.32 -39.67 16.64
C SER A 113 -18.05 -41.07 17.24
N ALA A 114 -18.51 -42.15 16.60
CA ALA A 114 -18.12 -43.52 16.98
C ALA A 114 -16.87 -43.94 16.15
N PRO A 115 -15.80 -44.44 16.78
CA PRO A 115 -14.71 -45.08 16.04
C PRO A 115 -15.27 -46.32 15.35
N VAL A 116 -15.30 -46.33 14.02
CA VAL A 116 -15.53 -47.54 13.24
C VAL A 116 -14.20 -48.25 13.12
N ASP A 117 -14.01 -49.28 13.94
CA ASP A 117 -13.27 -50.49 13.56
C ASP A 117 -13.62 -51.60 14.56
N ASP A 118 -14.58 -52.45 14.19
CA ASP A 118 -14.38 -53.90 14.08
C ASP A 118 -15.71 -54.56 13.67
N ARG A 119 -15.80 -54.99 12.40
CA ARG A 119 -16.65 -56.07 11.84
C ARG A 119 -16.94 -55.83 10.36
N LEU A 120 -16.09 -56.42 9.52
CA LEU A 120 -16.45 -57.37 8.44
C LEU A 120 -15.39 -57.35 7.34
N VAL A 121 -14.37 -58.22 7.46
CA VAL A 121 -13.78 -58.86 6.28
C VAL A 121 -13.45 -60.32 6.64
N SER A 122 -14.37 -61.22 6.31
CA SER A 122 -14.06 -62.63 6.05
C SER A 122 -13.90 -62.80 4.55
N ALA A 123 -12.66 -62.96 4.09
CA ALA A 123 -12.27 -63.84 2.97
C ALA A 123 -10.74 -63.83 2.82
N LEU A 124 -10.10 -64.94 3.19
CA LEU A 124 -8.71 -65.34 2.93
C LEU A 124 -8.40 -65.42 1.41
N PRO A 125 -7.13 -65.48 0.91
CA PRO A 125 -5.99 -66.20 1.54
C PRO A 125 -4.54 -65.64 1.39
N ALA A 126 -3.67 -66.16 2.28
CA ALA A 126 -2.18 -66.31 2.22
C ALA A 126 -1.33 -65.01 2.05
N ASP A 127 -0.17 -64.79 2.66
CA ASP A 127 0.84 -65.64 3.28
C ASP A 127 1.69 -64.80 4.28
N ASN A 128 2.24 -65.46 5.29
CA ASN A 128 3.42 -65.14 6.11
C ASN A 128 3.76 -63.68 6.51
N ARG A 129 3.61 -63.38 7.81
CA ARG A 129 4.70 -62.95 8.72
C ARG A 129 4.18 -62.82 10.16
N GLN A 130 4.73 -63.63 11.05
CA GLN A 130 4.40 -63.71 12.47
C GLN A 130 4.90 -62.49 13.24
N ALA A 131 4.00 -61.80 13.93
CA ALA A 131 4.28 -60.94 15.07
C ALA A 131 3.22 -61.19 16.15
N MET A 132 3.67 -61.55 17.36
CA MET A 132 2.86 -61.96 18.50
C MET A 132 2.01 -60.81 19.07
N PRO A 133 0.73 -61.06 19.43
CA PRO A 133 -0.10 -60.14 20.21
C PRO A 133 0.06 -60.33 21.74
N PRO A 134 -0.26 -59.30 22.55
CA PRO A 134 -0.19 -59.32 24.00
C PRO A 134 -1.42 -60.01 24.59
N ASP A 135 -1.38 -61.34 24.74
CA ASP A 135 -2.44 -62.07 25.47
C ASP A 135 -1.93 -63.26 26.33
N GLN A 136 -0.63 -63.26 26.65
CA GLN A 136 0.01 -64.36 27.38
C GLN A 136 -0.19 -64.32 28.90
N VAL A 137 -0.68 -63.24 29.51
CA VAL A 137 -0.81 -63.17 30.98
C VAL A 137 -2.13 -63.82 31.47
N ALA A 138 -3.23 -63.66 30.72
CA ALA A 138 -4.52 -64.26 31.07
C ALA A 138 -4.58 -65.77 30.80
N ALA A 139 -3.87 -66.24 29.76
CA ALA A 139 -3.75 -67.66 29.45
C ALA A 139 -2.87 -68.41 30.46
N SER A 140 -1.73 -67.82 30.88
CA SER A 140 -0.82 -68.44 31.86
C SER A 140 -1.44 -68.55 33.27
N LEU A 141 -2.28 -67.61 33.69
CA LEU A 141 -2.98 -67.70 34.98
C LEU A 141 -4.07 -68.77 34.99
N LYS A 142 -4.82 -68.92 33.88
CA LYS A 142 -5.81 -70.01 33.74
C LYS A 142 -5.15 -71.39 33.68
N ILE A 143 -4.05 -71.51 32.96
CA ILE A 143 -3.28 -72.77 32.87
C ILE A 143 -2.65 -73.12 34.23
N ALA A 144 -2.14 -72.14 34.99
CA ALA A 144 -1.61 -72.36 36.33
C ALA A 144 -2.70 -72.76 37.35
N LEU A 145 -3.87 -72.11 37.31
CA LEU A 145 -5.02 -72.45 38.15
C LEU A 145 -5.61 -73.83 37.82
N ASP A 146 -5.71 -74.19 36.53
CA ASP A 146 -6.16 -75.53 36.13
C ASP A 146 -5.13 -76.61 36.48
N ARG A 147 -3.83 -76.28 36.52
CA ARG A 147 -2.77 -77.21 36.95
C ARG A 147 -2.81 -77.42 38.46
N ILE A 148 -3.02 -76.37 39.25
CA ILE A 148 -3.18 -76.45 40.71
C ILE A 148 -4.48 -77.20 41.06
N ARG A 149 -5.58 -76.93 40.34
CA ARG A 149 -6.88 -77.61 40.52
C ARG A 149 -6.85 -79.08 40.10
N LYS A 150 -6.08 -79.45 39.07
CA LYS A 150 -5.85 -80.85 38.68
C LYS A 150 -4.93 -81.60 39.65
N GLN A 151 -3.95 -80.92 40.23
CA GLN A 151 -3.07 -81.52 41.25
C GLN A 151 -3.78 -81.72 42.60
N LEU A 152 -4.74 -80.87 42.94
CA LEU A 152 -5.64 -81.04 44.09
C LEU A 152 -6.92 -81.80 43.71
N SER A 153 -6.80 -82.79 42.83
CA SER A 153 -7.93 -83.67 42.55
C SER A 153 -8.15 -84.61 43.73
N ASP A 154 -9.42 -84.86 44.02
CA ASP A 154 -9.98 -85.80 45.01
C ASP A 154 -9.27 -87.17 44.98
N GLU A 155 -8.65 -87.51 43.85
CA GLU A 155 -7.88 -88.72 43.65
C GLU A 155 -6.50 -88.73 44.30
N HIS A 156 -5.75 -87.62 44.31
CA HIS A 156 -4.47 -87.57 45.04
C HIS A 156 -4.71 -87.59 46.55
N LEU A 157 -5.77 -86.92 47.04
CA LEU A 157 -6.21 -87.01 48.43
C LEU A 157 -6.69 -88.43 48.78
N LYS A 158 -7.45 -89.11 47.91
CA LYS A 158 -7.81 -90.52 48.09
C LYS A 158 -6.61 -91.45 48.04
N THR A 159 -5.60 -91.16 47.23
CA THR A 159 -4.38 -91.98 47.17
C THR A 159 -3.57 -91.84 48.46
N VAL A 160 -3.41 -90.61 48.95
CA VAL A 160 -2.71 -90.33 50.23
C VAL A 160 -3.53 -90.87 51.42
N LEU A 161 -4.86 -90.73 51.40
CA LEU A 161 -5.75 -91.35 52.40
C LEU A 161 -5.68 -92.88 52.34
N ALA A 162 -5.65 -93.48 51.15
CA ALA A 162 -5.52 -94.93 50.98
C ALA A 162 -4.14 -95.45 51.44
N GLU A 163 -3.05 -94.71 51.18
CA GLU A 163 -1.71 -95.02 51.68
C GLU A 163 -1.63 -94.96 53.21
N LEU A 164 -2.38 -94.05 53.84
CA LEU A 164 -2.44 -93.92 55.30
C LEU A 164 -3.40 -94.93 55.96
N VAL A 165 -4.51 -95.29 55.30
CA VAL A 165 -5.55 -96.19 55.84
C VAL A 165 -5.23 -97.67 55.61
N SER A 166 -4.59 -98.02 54.49
CA SER A 166 -4.19 -99.41 54.16
C SER A 166 -3.34 -100.10 55.24
N PRO A 167 -2.30 -99.48 55.82
CA PRO A 167 -1.53 -100.11 56.90
C PRO A 167 -2.31 -100.26 58.20
N ILE A 168 -3.33 -99.41 58.45
CA ILE A 168 -4.21 -99.54 59.62
C ILE A 168 -5.18 -100.71 59.41
N GLU A 169 -5.79 -100.82 58.23
CA GLU A 169 -6.69 -101.93 57.88
C GLU A 169 -5.96 -103.29 57.92
N ALA A 170 -4.73 -103.36 57.39
CA ALA A 170 -3.90 -104.56 57.42
C ALA A 170 -3.59 -105.01 58.87
N GLN A 171 -3.28 -104.06 59.77
CA GLN A 171 -3.02 -104.37 61.18
C GLN A 171 -4.31 -104.75 61.94
N VAL A 172 -5.47 -104.17 61.60
CA VAL A 172 -6.77 -104.62 62.13
C VAL A 172 -7.08 -106.06 61.69
N THR A 173 -6.73 -106.43 60.46
CA THR A 173 -6.87 -107.83 59.99
C THR A 173 -5.89 -108.77 60.67
N GLU A 174 -4.64 -108.35 60.94
CA GLU A 174 -3.66 -109.15 61.68
C GLU A 174 -4.08 -109.37 63.14
N ILE A 175 -4.62 -108.34 63.81
CA ILE A 175 -5.15 -108.46 65.17
C ILE A 175 -6.39 -109.37 65.19
N LYS A 176 -7.28 -109.28 64.18
CA LYS A 176 -8.41 -110.23 64.02
C LYS A 176 -7.94 -111.68 63.84
N GLU A 177 -6.88 -111.90 63.08
CA GLU A 177 -6.31 -113.23 62.85
C GLU A 177 -5.64 -113.79 64.12
N LYS A 178 -4.93 -112.96 64.89
CA LYS A 178 -4.39 -113.37 66.20
C LYS A 178 -5.50 -113.65 67.23
N LEU A 179 -6.63 -112.95 67.16
CA LEU A 179 -7.81 -113.25 67.97
C LEU A 179 -8.46 -114.59 67.56
N ALA A 180 -8.53 -114.88 66.26
CA ALA A 180 -9.05 -116.15 65.74
C ALA A 180 -8.13 -117.35 66.04
N GLN A 181 -6.81 -117.15 66.13
CA GLN A 181 -5.86 -118.19 66.55
C GLN A 181 -5.99 -118.56 68.03
N GLY A 182 -6.40 -117.62 68.90
CA GLY A 182 -6.73 -117.91 70.30
C GLY A 182 -7.89 -118.88 70.48
N ALA A 183 -8.83 -118.93 69.54
CA ALA A 183 -10.01 -119.82 69.59
C ALA A 183 -9.71 -121.29 69.21
N LYS A 184 -8.58 -121.58 68.55
CA LYS A 184 -8.23 -122.93 68.05
C LYS A 184 -7.51 -123.84 69.06
N ARG A 185 -7.33 -123.43 70.33
CA ARG A 185 -6.50 -124.16 71.31
C ARG A 185 -7.22 -125.13 72.26
N ASN A 186 -8.52 -125.40 72.08
CA ASN A 186 -9.24 -126.38 72.93
C ASN A 186 -9.67 -127.61 72.11
N ARG A 187 -8.77 -128.60 72.03
CA ARG A 187 -9.09 -129.97 71.58
C ARG A 187 -8.90 -130.91 72.76
N PHE A 188 -9.98 -131.19 73.48
CA PHE A 188 -10.04 -132.32 74.41
C PHE A 188 -11.16 -133.24 73.93
N GLU A 189 -10.82 -134.14 73.00
CA GLU A 189 -11.53 -135.40 72.81
C GLU A 189 -11.11 -136.31 73.97
N VAL A 190 -11.98 -136.46 74.96
CA VAL A 190 -11.88 -137.54 75.95
C VAL A 190 -13.24 -138.22 75.98
N SER A 191 -13.26 -139.49 75.56
CA SER A 191 -14.45 -140.33 75.51
C SER A 191 -15.09 -140.45 76.90
N LEU A 192 -16.24 -139.82 77.10
CA LEU A 192 -17.05 -139.93 78.31
C LEU A 192 -18.14 -140.99 78.12
N SER A 193 -17.75 -142.26 78.06
CA SER A 193 -18.67 -143.37 78.22
C SER A 193 -18.20 -144.25 79.38
N GLN A 194 -18.20 -143.66 80.57
CA GLN A 194 -18.34 -144.28 81.91
C GLN A 194 -17.92 -143.22 82.96
N ILE A 195 -18.81 -142.26 83.23
CA ILE A 195 -18.74 -141.42 84.44
C ILE A 195 -20.06 -141.62 85.21
N PRO A 196 -20.02 -141.95 86.51
CA PRO A 196 -21.21 -142.00 87.36
C PRO A 196 -21.97 -140.65 87.35
N PRO A 197 -23.32 -140.64 87.26
CA PRO A 197 -24.12 -139.42 87.07
C PRO A 197 -23.95 -138.38 88.21
N GLU A 198 -23.36 -138.75 89.35
CA GLU A 198 -23.07 -137.84 90.45
C GLU A 198 -21.89 -136.89 90.16
N LEU A 199 -20.91 -137.31 89.36
CA LEU A 199 -19.71 -136.52 89.04
C LEU A 199 -19.97 -135.49 87.93
N GLU A 200 -20.90 -135.76 87.03
CA GLU A 200 -21.27 -134.86 85.93
C GLU A 200 -21.97 -133.60 86.47
N GLN A 201 -22.88 -133.76 87.44
CA GLN A 201 -23.53 -132.61 88.08
C GLN A 201 -22.56 -131.78 88.93
N GLN A 202 -21.59 -132.39 89.61
CA GLN A 202 -20.55 -131.65 90.35
C GLN A 202 -19.58 -130.90 89.43
N LEU A 203 -19.22 -131.50 88.30
CA LEU A 203 -18.38 -130.85 87.29
C LEU A 203 -19.13 -129.70 86.62
N GLU A 204 -20.40 -129.88 86.21
CA GLU A 204 -21.22 -128.79 85.66
C GLU A 204 -21.41 -127.65 86.67
N LEU A 205 -21.61 -127.97 87.95
CA LEU A 205 -21.80 -126.96 88.98
C LEU A 205 -20.50 -126.18 89.25
N ARG A 206 -19.32 -126.84 89.24
CA ARG A 206 -18.02 -126.13 89.32
C ARG A 206 -17.66 -125.39 88.05
N LEU A 207 -18.02 -125.90 86.87
CA LEU A 207 -17.83 -125.19 85.60
C LEU A 207 -18.68 -123.92 85.55
N LYS A 208 -19.94 -123.99 86.00
CA LYS A 208 -20.85 -122.83 86.01
C LYS A 208 -20.57 -121.84 87.16
N LYS A 209 -20.22 -122.32 88.36
CA LYS A 209 -20.01 -121.42 89.53
C LYS A 209 -18.60 -120.86 89.67
N GLU A 210 -17.56 -121.61 89.31
CA GLU A 210 -16.17 -121.21 89.61
C GLU A 210 -15.37 -120.94 88.35
N LEU A 211 -15.29 -121.90 87.42
CA LEU A 211 -14.42 -121.78 86.23
C LEU A 211 -14.99 -120.82 85.17
N GLY A 212 -16.30 -120.83 84.92
CA GLY A 212 -16.96 -119.92 83.98
C GLY A 212 -16.72 -118.44 84.28
N PRO A 213 -17.08 -117.94 85.48
CA PRO A 213 -16.85 -116.53 85.81
C PRO A 213 -15.35 -116.17 85.92
N GLN A 214 -14.49 -117.10 86.33
CA GLN A 214 -13.05 -116.85 86.41
C GLN A 214 -12.39 -116.76 85.03
N VAL A 215 -12.74 -117.64 84.09
CA VAL A 215 -12.28 -117.59 82.70
C VAL A 215 -12.85 -116.35 81.99
N LEU A 216 -14.11 -115.97 82.23
CA LEU A 216 -14.68 -114.74 81.68
C LEU A 216 -14.02 -113.49 82.25
N LYS A 217 -13.69 -113.47 83.54
CA LYS A 217 -12.96 -112.36 84.17
C LYS A 217 -11.54 -112.26 83.62
N GLN A 218 -10.83 -113.38 83.52
CA GLN A 218 -9.48 -113.42 82.94
C GLN A 218 -9.49 -113.05 81.46
N ALA A 219 -10.46 -113.51 80.68
CA ALA A 219 -10.61 -113.14 79.27
C ALA A 219 -10.95 -111.66 79.10
N ARG A 220 -11.74 -111.08 80.01
CA ARG A 220 -12.06 -109.64 80.03
C ARG A 220 -10.85 -108.79 80.41
N GLU A 221 -10.08 -109.19 81.41
CA GLU A 221 -8.84 -108.51 81.80
C GLU A 221 -7.80 -108.58 80.67
N GLN A 222 -7.68 -109.75 80.01
CA GLN A 222 -6.80 -109.91 78.84
C GLN A 222 -7.28 -109.07 77.65
N SER A 223 -8.58 -108.99 77.38
CA SER A 223 -9.09 -108.17 76.27
C SER A 223 -8.92 -106.67 76.55
N GLU A 224 -9.13 -106.22 77.78
CA GLU A 224 -8.92 -104.83 78.20
C GLU A 224 -7.44 -104.42 78.12
N GLN A 225 -6.52 -105.31 78.51
CA GLN A 225 -5.07 -105.09 78.32
C GLN A 225 -4.67 -104.99 76.84
N VAL A 226 -5.21 -105.87 75.99
CA VAL A 226 -4.92 -105.83 74.54
C VAL A 226 -5.52 -104.58 73.91
N LEU A 227 -6.71 -104.15 74.34
CA LEU A 227 -7.35 -102.92 73.85
C LEU A 227 -6.59 -101.66 74.28
N GLU A 228 -6.13 -101.57 75.53
CA GLU A 228 -5.31 -100.44 75.98
C GLU A 228 -3.92 -100.43 75.31
N ALA A 229 -3.31 -101.60 75.11
CA ALA A 229 -2.08 -101.72 74.33
C ALA A 229 -2.27 -101.30 72.85
N ALA A 230 -3.39 -101.70 72.24
CA ALA A 230 -3.73 -101.29 70.88
C ALA A 230 -4.02 -99.79 70.79
N LYS A 231 -4.76 -99.23 71.75
CA LYS A 231 -5.07 -97.79 71.84
C LYS A 231 -3.81 -96.95 71.98
N THR A 232 -2.92 -97.32 72.89
CA THR A 232 -1.64 -96.61 73.06
C THR A 232 -0.72 -96.75 71.85
N ALA A 233 -0.75 -97.89 71.15
CA ALA A 233 -0.04 -98.07 69.89
C ALA A 233 -0.59 -97.19 68.76
N ILE A 234 -1.92 -97.11 68.63
CA ILE A 234 -2.59 -96.24 67.66
C ILE A 234 -2.30 -94.77 67.98
N ASP A 235 -2.43 -94.33 69.24
CA ASP A 235 -2.16 -92.96 69.64
C ASP A 235 -0.71 -92.56 69.38
N ARG A 236 0.23 -93.45 69.68
CA ARG A 236 1.65 -93.24 69.38
C ARG A 236 1.88 -93.14 67.88
N LYS A 237 1.33 -94.06 67.09
CA LYS A 237 1.53 -94.05 65.63
C LYS A 237 0.90 -92.84 64.98
N THR A 238 -0.26 -92.41 65.46
CA THR A 238 -0.96 -91.20 64.98
C THR A 238 -0.16 -89.94 65.29
N ARG A 239 0.49 -89.86 66.45
CA ARG A 239 1.39 -88.73 66.78
C ARG A 239 2.64 -88.73 65.92
N GLU A 240 3.28 -89.89 65.74
CA GLU A 240 4.46 -90.02 64.87
C GLU A 240 4.15 -89.59 63.43
N THR A 241 3.06 -90.09 62.84
CA THR A 241 2.68 -89.70 61.48
C THR A 241 2.26 -88.24 61.38
N TYR A 242 1.61 -87.69 62.41
CA TYR A 242 1.27 -86.26 62.47
C TYR A 242 2.52 -85.37 62.54
N ASP A 243 3.52 -85.75 63.34
CA ASP A 243 4.77 -85.00 63.45
C ASP A 243 5.61 -85.11 62.18
N GLU A 244 5.69 -86.29 61.56
CA GLU A 244 6.30 -86.48 60.24
C GLU A 244 5.60 -85.63 59.17
N PHE A 245 4.26 -85.61 59.16
CA PHE A 245 3.48 -84.79 58.25
C PHE A 245 3.76 -83.30 58.46
N ARG A 246 3.76 -82.82 59.71
CA ARG A 246 4.07 -81.41 60.01
C ARG A 246 5.48 -81.03 59.57
N GLN A 247 6.46 -81.91 59.77
CA GLN A 247 7.84 -81.65 59.32
C GLN A 247 7.92 -81.57 57.79
N ARG A 248 7.27 -82.48 57.06
CA ARG A 248 7.21 -82.44 55.59
C ARG A 248 6.54 -81.17 55.09
N VAL A 249 5.37 -80.81 55.64
CA VAL A 249 4.65 -79.60 55.25
C VAL A 249 5.46 -78.34 55.52
N THR A 250 6.17 -78.29 56.66
CA THR A 250 7.03 -77.13 56.98
C THR A 250 8.22 -77.03 56.01
N GLY A 251 8.84 -78.15 55.68
CA GLY A 251 9.93 -78.20 54.69
C GLY A 251 9.47 -77.78 53.29
N ASP A 252 8.32 -78.30 52.84
CA ASP A 252 7.74 -77.95 51.54
C ASP A 252 7.36 -76.46 51.49
N PHE A 253 6.80 -75.91 52.58
CA PHE A 253 6.45 -74.50 52.66
C PHE A 253 7.69 -73.60 52.55
N GLN A 254 8.77 -73.92 53.27
CA GLN A 254 10.03 -73.19 53.17
C GLN A 254 10.64 -73.29 51.76
N ALA A 255 10.55 -74.45 51.11
CA ALA A 255 11.03 -74.62 49.74
C ALA A 255 10.18 -73.84 48.72
N VAL A 256 8.88 -73.69 48.95
CA VAL A 256 8.01 -72.83 48.13
C VAL A 256 8.33 -71.36 48.38
N GLU A 257 8.54 -70.95 49.63
CA GLU A 257 8.88 -69.57 49.98
C GLU A 257 10.21 -69.13 49.35
N GLN A 258 11.26 -69.97 49.43
CA GLN A 258 12.54 -69.70 48.78
C GLN A 258 12.40 -69.60 47.25
N ARG A 259 11.58 -70.46 46.63
CA ARG A 259 11.29 -70.37 45.19
C ARG A 259 10.53 -69.09 44.84
N ALA A 260 9.57 -68.67 45.66
CA ALA A 260 8.82 -67.44 45.45
C ALA A 260 9.72 -66.20 45.60
N GLN A 261 10.61 -66.17 46.59
CA GLN A 261 11.59 -65.09 46.77
C GLN A 261 12.60 -65.06 45.62
N GLY A 262 13.09 -66.21 45.17
CA GLY A 262 13.96 -66.33 43.99
C GLY A 262 13.27 -65.86 42.70
N LEU A 263 12.00 -66.20 42.51
CA LEU A 263 11.23 -65.73 41.35
C LEU A 263 10.99 -64.22 41.43
N SER A 264 10.64 -63.68 42.59
CA SER A 264 10.40 -62.26 42.80
C SER A 264 11.65 -61.42 42.51
N THR A 265 12.81 -61.84 43.01
CA THR A 265 14.10 -61.17 42.75
C THR A 265 14.47 -61.21 41.27
N ASN A 266 14.30 -62.35 40.60
CA ASN A 266 14.51 -62.48 39.16
C ASN A 266 13.55 -61.59 38.34
N VAL A 267 12.27 -61.54 38.71
CA VAL A 267 11.28 -60.67 38.05
C VAL A 267 11.65 -59.20 38.24
N ALA A 268 12.04 -58.79 39.45
CA ALA A 268 12.45 -57.41 39.72
C ALA A 268 13.73 -57.02 38.95
N GLN A 269 14.69 -57.94 38.84
CA GLN A 269 15.91 -57.71 38.08
C GLN A 269 15.63 -57.63 36.58
N ASN A 270 14.85 -58.56 36.02
CA ASN A 270 14.45 -58.51 34.61
C ASN A 270 13.69 -57.24 34.26
N LEU A 271 12.75 -56.80 35.11
CA LEU A 271 12.04 -55.54 34.91
C LEU A 271 12.99 -54.35 34.93
N ARG A 272 13.96 -54.32 35.87
CA ARG A 272 14.95 -53.24 35.94
C ARG A 272 15.85 -53.21 34.71
N GLU A 273 16.31 -54.35 34.24
CA GLU A 273 17.13 -54.46 33.03
C GLU A 273 16.36 -54.04 31.77
N HIS A 274 15.10 -54.45 31.64
CA HIS A 274 14.27 -54.07 30.51
C HIS A 274 13.96 -52.56 30.53
N LEU A 275 13.65 -51.99 31.70
CA LEU A 275 13.45 -50.56 31.85
C LEU A 275 14.71 -49.78 31.51
N ASN A 276 15.87 -50.18 32.02
CA ASN A 276 17.14 -49.51 31.72
C ASN A 276 17.47 -49.59 30.22
N ARG A 277 17.19 -50.73 29.57
CA ARG A 277 17.39 -50.88 28.13
C ARG A 277 16.45 -49.99 27.33
N GLY A 278 15.15 -50.02 27.64
CA GLY A 278 14.15 -49.20 26.95
C GLY A 278 14.38 -47.70 27.16
N LEU A 279 14.85 -47.30 28.34
CA LEU A 279 15.19 -45.91 28.63
C LEU A 279 16.47 -45.46 27.91
N GLY A 280 17.44 -46.36 27.72
CA GLY A 280 18.62 -46.14 26.89
C GLY A 280 18.27 -46.02 25.39
N GLU A 281 17.41 -46.89 24.88
CA GLU A 281 16.89 -46.82 23.50
C GLU A 281 16.12 -45.52 23.25
N LEU A 282 15.20 -45.16 24.15
CA LEU A 282 14.47 -43.89 24.08
C LEU A 282 15.42 -42.68 24.11
N HIS A 283 16.43 -42.69 24.99
CA HIS A 283 17.40 -41.61 25.05
C HIS A 283 18.18 -41.47 23.74
N GLN A 284 18.59 -42.60 23.15
CA GLN A 284 19.29 -42.62 21.86
C GLN A 284 18.38 -42.08 20.74
N GLU A 285 17.13 -42.51 20.68
CA GLU A 285 16.16 -42.00 19.69
C GLU A 285 15.92 -40.49 19.83
N VAL A 286 15.82 -39.98 21.06
CA VAL A 286 15.67 -38.54 21.33
C VAL A 286 16.90 -37.76 20.87
N VAL A 287 18.11 -38.26 21.15
CA VAL A 287 19.36 -37.63 20.69
C VAL A 287 19.44 -37.64 19.17
N GLU A 288 19.08 -38.75 18.52
CA GLU A 288 19.06 -38.83 17.06
C GLU A 288 18.00 -37.92 16.44
N ALA A 289 16.80 -37.84 17.03
CA ALA A 289 15.75 -36.91 16.62
C ALA A 289 16.21 -35.46 16.77
N GLY A 290 16.89 -35.12 17.87
CA GLY A 290 17.51 -33.81 18.07
C GLY A 290 18.57 -33.48 16.99
N ASN A 291 19.44 -34.44 16.67
CA ASN A 291 20.44 -34.28 15.62
C ASN A 291 19.83 -34.19 14.20
N ARG A 292 18.69 -34.86 13.95
CA ARG A 292 17.92 -34.72 12.71
C ARG A 292 17.28 -33.34 12.63
N LEU A 293 16.64 -32.88 13.71
CA LEU A 293 16.03 -31.56 13.77
C LEU A 293 17.07 -30.45 13.57
N LYS A 294 18.24 -30.58 14.20
CA LYS A 294 19.35 -29.62 14.02
C LYS A 294 19.80 -29.55 12.56
N ARG A 295 20.01 -30.69 11.90
CA ARG A 295 20.35 -30.72 10.46
C ARG A 295 19.26 -30.09 9.59
N LEU A 296 17.99 -30.42 9.82
CA LEU A 296 16.88 -29.80 9.10
C LEU A 296 16.83 -28.27 9.30
N SER A 297 17.15 -27.80 10.52
CA SER A 297 17.21 -26.36 10.79
C SER A 297 18.37 -25.68 10.07
N GLU A 298 19.54 -26.32 10.00
CA GLU A 298 20.71 -25.83 9.29
C GLU A 298 20.46 -25.82 7.77
N ASP A 299 19.84 -26.87 7.23
CA ASP A 299 19.46 -26.96 5.82
C ASP A 299 18.44 -25.88 5.44
N LEU A 300 17.39 -25.68 6.27
CA LEU A 300 16.39 -24.64 6.04
C LEU A 300 17.00 -23.24 6.09
N LEU A 301 17.89 -22.98 7.05
CA LEU A 301 18.60 -21.72 7.15
C LEU A 301 19.48 -21.49 5.92
N GLY A 302 20.21 -22.52 5.47
CA GLY A 302 21.01 -22.45 4.23
C GLY A 302 20.17 -22.16 2.99
N VAL A 303 19.00 -22.78 2.85
CA VAL A 303 18.07 -22.51 1.75
C VAL A 303 17.55 -21.07 1.80
N MET A 304 17.19 -20.58 2.99
CA MET A 304 16.73 -19.20 3.18
C MET A 304 17.82 -18.17 2.85
N GLU A 305 19.03 -18.38 3.34
CA GLU A 305 20.18 -17.51 3.04
C GLU A 305 20.49 -17.49 1.54
N HIS A 306 20.47 -18.65 0.88
CA HIS A 306 20.70 -18.75 -0.55
C HIS A 306 19.61 -18.03 -1.35
N SER A 307 18.34 -18.26 -1.01
CA SER A 307 17.20 -17.60 -1.68
C SER A 307 17.25 -16.08 -1.50
N LEU A 308 17.56 -15.58 -0.30
CA LEU A 308 17.73 -14.16 -0.04
C LEU A 308 18.90 -13.57 -0.84
N ALA A 309 20.03 -14.30 -0.93
CA ALA A 309 21.16 -13.87 -1.72
C ALA A 309 20.82 -13.80 -3.22
N GLU A 310 20.10 -14.78 -3.77
CA GLU A 310 19.63 -14.78 -5.15
C GLU A 310 18.66 -13.64 -5.43
N GLU A 311 17.71 -13.36 -4.54
CA GLU A 311 16.80 -12.23 -4.68
C GLU A 311 17.54 -10.89 -4.60
N HIS A 312 18.51 -10.74 -3.68
CA HIS A 312 19.33 -9.54 -3.60
C HIS A 312 20.19 -9.32 -4.86
N GLU A 313 20.78 -10.39 -5.39
CA GLU A 313 21.48 -10.37 -6.67
C GLU A 313 20.54 -9.96 -7.82
N GLY A 314 19.33 -10.53 -7.86
CA GLY A 314 18.30 -10.20 -8.83
C GLY A 314 17.90 -8.72 -8.78
N HIS A 315 17.58 -8.21 -7.60
CA HIS A 315 17.25 -6.79 -7.39
C HIS A 315 18.41 -5.86 -7.76
N ARG A 316 19.65 -6.24 -7.43
CA ARG A 316 20.82 -5.42 -7.79
C ARG A 316 21.00 -5.32 -9.30
N ARG A 317 20.83 -6.44 -10.03
CA ARG A 317 20.88 -6.44 -11.50
C ARG A 317 19.76 -5.59 -12.09
N GLN A 318 18.55 -5.66 -11.55
CA GLN A 318 17.44 -4.81 -11.97
C GLN A 318 17.74 -3.33 -11.72
N LEU A 319 18.29 -2.97 -10.55
CA LEU A 319 18.69 -1.59 -10.25
C LEU A 319 19.81 -1.11 -11.17
N GLU A 320 20.80 -1.95 -11.47
CA GLU A 320 21.86 -1.63 -12.43
C GLU A 320 21.31 -1.43 -13.85
N GLN A 321 20.34 -2.25 -14.27
CA GLN A 321 19.66 -2.10 -15.55
C GLN A 321 18.88 -0.78 -15.62
N VAL A 322 18.07 -0.48 -14.59
CA VAL A 322 17.32 0.78 -14.50
C VAL A 322 18.27 1.98 -14.46
N ARG A 323 19.37 1.89 -13.72
CA ARG A 323 20.39 2.94 -13.72
C ARG A 323 20.98 3.13 -15.12
N GLY A 324 21.28 2.05 -15.83
CA GLY A 324 21.74 2.09 -17.22
C GLY A 324 20.75 2.79 -18.15
N THR A 325 19.46 2.42 -18.10
CA THR A 325 18.42 3.05 -18.94
C THR A 325 18.23 4.52 -18.59
N VAL A 326 18.23 4.88 -17.30
CA VAL A 326 18.14 6.28 -16.86
C VAL A 326 19.35 7.09 -17.36
N THR A 327 20.56 6.55 -17.29
CA THR A 327 21.74 7.26 -17.82
C THR A 327 21.67 7.43 -19.34
N ALA A 328 21.19 6.43 -20.07
CA ALA A 328 21.00 6.53 -21.52
C ALA A 328 19.93 7.57 -21.90
N GLU A 329 18.78 7.55 -21.22
CA GLU A 329 17.73 8.56 -21.42
C GLU A 329 18.18 9.97 -21.02
N SER A 330 18.96 10.10 -19.95
CA SER A 330 19.54 11.38 -19.55
C SER A 330 20.49 11.93 -20.61
N LEU A 331 21.35 11.09 -21.20
CA LEU A 331 22.23 11.50 -22.30
C LEU A 331 21.42 11.88 -23.55
N ARG A 332 20.37 11.12 -23.87
CA ARG A 332 19.47 11.41 -25.00
C ARG A 332 18.76 12.75 -24.82
N LEU A 333 18.23 13.03 -23.63
CA LEU A 333 17.58 14.30 -23.32
C LEU A 333 18.59 15.46 -23.35
N GLN A 334 19.80 15.26 -22.82
CA GLN A 334 20.87 16.26 -22.88
C GLN A 334 21.23 16.62 -24.33
N GLU A 335 21.30 15.63 -25.23
CA GLU A 335 21.52 15.86 -26.65
C GLU A 335 20.37 16.65 -27.28
N GLN A 336 19.11 16.28 -26.99
CA GLN A 336 17.93 17.01 -27.48
C GLN A 336 17.90 18.46 -27.00
N ILE A 337 18.25 18.73 -25.73
CA ILE A 337 18.37 20.08 -25.18
C ILE A 337 19.44 20.86 -25.95
N SER A 338 20.62 20.26 -26.18
CA SER A 338 21.70 20.93 -26.93
C SER A 338 21.30 21.27 -28.37
N VAL A 339 20.47 20.44 -29.01
CA VAL A 339 19.94 20.70 -30.34
C VAL A 339 18.93 21.84 -30.29
N LEU A 340 18.06 21.87 -29.28
CA LEU A 340 17.10 22.94 -29.08
C LEU A 340 17.80 24.28 -28.81
N ASP A 341 18.83 24.29 -27.96
CA ASP A 341 19.65 25.48 -27.68
C ASP A 341 20.29 26.04 -28.96
N ARG A 342 20.82 25.17 -29.83
CA ARG A 342 21.35 25.59 -31.12
C ARG A 342 20.26 26.20 -32.02
N ARG A 343 19.04 25.66 -31.99
CA ARG A 343 17.91 26.23 -32.76
C ARG A 343 17.47 27.56 -32.18
N MET A 344 17.42 27.70 -30.86
CA MET A 344 17.11 28.95 -30.17
C MET A 344 18.16 30.02 -30.49
N ALA A 345 19.45 29.69 -30.45
CA ALA A 345 20.51 30.62 -30.82
C ALA A 345 20.39 31.09 -32.28
N LYS A 346 20.05 30.19 -33.22
CA LYS A 346 19.79 30.56 -34.62
C LYS A 346 18.58 31.48 -34.76
N LEU A 347 17.52 31.23 -33.99
CA LEU A 347 16.34 32.08 -33.99
C LEU A 347 16.65 33.47 -33.42
N ASP A 348 17.38 33.54 -32.31
CA ASP A 348 17.82 34.80 -31.69
C ASP A 348 18.68 35.63 -32.67
N GLU A 349 19.62 34.99 -33.36
CA GLU A 349 20.41 35.65 -34.40
C GLU A 349 19.53 36.18 -35.54
N SER A 350 18.57 35.38 -36.01
CA SER A 350 17.64 35.83 -37.06
C SER A 350 16.75 36.99 -36.60
N ALA A 351 16.35 37.00 -35.32
CA ALA A 351 15.57 38.09 -34.73
C ALA A 351 16.40 39.37 -34.66
N ARG A 352 17.66 39.30 -34.21
CA ARG A 352 18.58 40.45 -34.19
C ARG A 352 18.86 41.00 -35.58
N LEU A 353 19.03 40.13 -36.58
CA LEU A 353 19.19 40.55 -37.98
C LEU A 353 17.93 41.23 -38.52
N LEU A 354 16.74 40.75 -38.14
CA LEU A 354 15.48 41.38 -38.52
C LEU A 354 15.31 42.74 -37.84
N GLU A 355 15.55 42.84 -36.53
CA GLU A 355 15.48 44.08 -35.76
C GLU A 355 16.43 45.13 -36.34
N SER A 356 17.71 44.79 -36.52
CA SER A 356 18.68 45.70 -37.12
C SER A 356 18.33 46.09 -38.56
N GLY A 357 17.79 45.16 -39.36
CA GLY A 357 17.32 45.43 -40.71
C GLY A 357 16.10 46.36 -40.76
N LEU A 358 15.16 46.21 -39.83
CA LEU A 358 14.00 47.10 -39.69
C LEU A 358 14.44 48.49 -39.23
N ASP A 359 15.30 48.58 -38.22
CA ASP A 359 15.84 49.86 -37.73
C ASP A 359 16.59 50.59 -38.84
N GLN A 360 17.40 49.89 -39.63
CA GLN A 360 18.10 50.47 -40.77
C GLN A 360 17.11 50.99 -41.83
N ARG A 361 16.06 50.22 -42.15
CA ARG A 361 15.03 50.64 -43.11
C ARG A 361 14.22 51.83 -42.60
N LEU A 362 13.81 51.82 -41.33
CA LEU A 362 13.08 52.92 -40.71
C LEU A 362 13.92 54.19 -40.67
N SER A 363 15.19 54.09 -40.28
CA SER A 363 16.13 55.22 -40.29
C SER A 363 16.33 55.77 -41.70
N LYS A 364 16.51 54.90 -42.70
CA LYS A 364 16.62 55.31 -44.11
C LYS A 364 15.34 55.99 -44.61
N MET A 365 14.18 55.39 -44.38
CA MET A 365 12.89 55.99 -44.78
C MET A 365 12.67 57.33 -44.08
N ALA A 366 12.93 57.43 -42.78
CA ALA A 366 12.81 58.68 -42.04
C ALA A 366 13.75 59.76 -42.61
N SER A 367 15.02 59.42 -42.89
CA SER A 367 15.97 60.33 -43.53
C SER A 367 15.52 60.76 -44.93
N ASP A 368 15.01 59.83 -45.75
CA ASP A 368 14.54 60.12 -47.10
C ASP A 368 13.26 60.98 -47.08
N THR A 369 12.33 60.71 -46.16
CA THR A 369 11.13 61.54 -45.94
C THR A 369 11.51 62.93 -45.45
N VAL A 370 12.42 63.06 -44.48
CA VAL A 370 12.91 64.37 -44.00
C VAL A 370 13.62 65.13 -45.11
N ARG A 371 14.46 64.45 -45.90
CA ARG A 371 15.15 65.06 -47.05
C ARG A 371 14.15 65.54 -48.11
N THR A 372 13.13 64.73 -48.40
CA THR A 372 12.08 65.08 -49.38
C THR A 372 11.25 66.26 -48.88
N ALA A 373 10.80 66.22 -47.62
CA ALA A 373 10.04 67.31 -47.00
C ALA A 373 10.86 68.61 -46.95
N ARG A 374 12.15 68.52 -46.60
CA ARG A 374 13.08 69.65 -46.63
C ARG A 374 13.23 70.21 -48.05
N GLY A 375 13.42 69.36 -49.05
CA GLY A 375 13.50 69.79 -50.45
C GLY A 375 12.21 70.45 -50.95
N GLN A 376 11.04 69.95 -50.53
CA GLN A 376 9.75 70.59 -50.82
C GLN A 376 9.62 71.95 -50.13
N MET A 377 10.02 72.06 -48.86
CA MET A 377 10.03 73.34 -48.13
C MET A 377 11.00 74.34 -48.73
N GLU A 378 12.23 73.92 -49.07
CA GLU A 378 13.22 74.77 -49.74
C GLU A 378 12.71 75.22 -51.12
N GLY A 379 12.07 74.32 -51.88
CA GLY A 379 11.41 74.66 -53.14
C GLY A 379 10.29 75.68 -52.97
N ALA A 380 9.38 75.47 -52.02
CA ALA A 380 8.29 76.40 -51.71
C ALA A 380 8.81 77.75 -51.20
N LEU A 381 9.85 77.76 -50.36
CA LEU A 381 10.51 78.97 -49.88
C LEU A 381 11.14 79.75 -51.03
N ASN A 382 11.85 79.08 -51.95
CA ASN A 382 12.44 79.73 -53.11
C ASN A 382 11.38 80.32 -54.05
N VAL A 383 10.26 79.62 -54.26
CA VAL A 383 9.12 80.15 -55.03
C VAL A 383 8.54 81.40 -54.35
N ALA A 384 8.28 81.34 -53.03
CA ALA A 384 7.75 82.47 -52.29
C ALA A 384 8.72 83.67 -52.26
N LEU A 385 10.03 83.44 -52.13
CA LEU A 385 11.06 84.48 -52.20
C LEU A 385 11.14 85.11 -53.59
N ASN A 386 11.10 84.29 -54.65
CA ASN A 386 11.06 84.80 -56.02
C ASN A 386 9.78 85.61 -56.28
N GLU A 387 8.63 85.15 -55.78
CA GLU A 387 7.36 85.86 -55.92
C GLU A 387 7.35 87.16 -55.11
N LEU A 388 7.94 87.18 -53.91
CA LEU A 388 8.11 88.40 -53.13
C LEU A 388 9.08 89.37 -53.82
N ALA A 389 10.18 88.87 -54.37
CA ALA A 389 11.15 89.67 -55.12
C ALA A 389 10.49 90.30 -56.36
N THR A 390 9.74 89.53 -57.15
CA THR A 390 9.02 90.05 -58.32
C THR A 390 7.93 91.03 -57.92
N ARG A 391 7.16 90.75 -56.86
CA ARG A 391 6.18 91.71 -56.32
C ARG A 391 6.83 93.00 -55.85
N SER A 392 7.95 92.92 -55.13
CA SER A 392 8.68 94.10 -54.66
C SER A 392 9.29 94.90 -55.81
N ALA A 393 9.83 94.23 -56.83
CA ALA A 393 10.35 94.88 -58.03
C ALA A 393 9.25 95.54 -58.85
N GLN A 394 8.08 94.90 -58.97
CA GLN A 394 6.93 95.45 -59.65
C GLN A 394 6.34 96.65 -58.90
N GLU A 395 6.22 96.56 -57.57
CA GLU A 395 5.75 97.66 -56.73
C GLU A 395 6.70 98.86 -56.79
N LEU A 396 8.02 98.64 -56.66
CA LEU A 396 9.03 99.69 -56.81
C LEU A 396 9.02 100.28 -58.23
N GLY A 397 8.81 99.45 -59.26
CA GLY A 397 8.67 99.90 -60.64
C GLY A 397 7.45 100.80 -60.82
N ASN A 398 6.29 100.38 -60.32
CA ASN A 398 5.05 101.18 -60.35
C ASN A 398 5.23 102.51 -59.60
N GLN A 399 5.86 102.49 -58.41
CA GLN A 399 6.14 103.70 -57.65
C GLN A 399 7.10 104.64 -58.37
N LEU A 400 8.10 104.11 -59.07
CA LEU A 400 9.04 104.90 -59.88
C LEU A 400 8.36 105.49 -61.11
N ASP A 401 7.51 104.73 -61.80
CA ASP A 401 6.75 105.20 -62.94
C ASP A 401 5.75 106.30 -62.53
N GLU A 402 5.08 106.13 -61.38
CA GLU A 402 4.20 107.15 -60.80
C GLU A 402 4.99 108.41 -60.40
N ALA A 403 6.14 108.26 -59.75
CA ALA A 403 7.03 109.38 -59.44
C ALA A 403 7.54 110.07 -60.71
N GLY A 404 7.87 109.31 -61.76
CA GLY A 404 8.28 109.81 -63.07
C GLY A 404 7.17 110.57 -63.79
N ALA A 405 5.93 110.06 -63.72
CA ALA A 405 4.74 110.74 -64.23
C ALA A 405 4.49 112.06 -63.49
N ASN A 406 4.60 112.05 -62.15
CA ASN A 406 4.49 113.24 -61.32
C ASN A 406 5.59 114.27 -61.65
N LEU A 407 6.84 113.83 -61.79
CA LEU A 407 7.94 114.69 -62.23
C LEU A 407 7.69 115.28 -63.62
N LYS A 408 7.13 114.52 -64.54
CA LYS A 408 6.78 115.01 -65.89
C LYS A 408 5.66 116.05 -65.85
N ILE A 409 4.68 115.89 -64.95
CA ILE A 409 3.63 116.90 -64.71
C ILE A 409 4.26 118.17 -64.14
N ILE A 410 5.15 118.04 -63.15
CA ILE A 410 5.88 119.18 -62.56
C ILE A 410 6.75 119.88 -63.61
N GLN A 411 7.48 119.12 -64.43
CA GLN A 411 8.29 119.66 -65.52
C GLN A 411 7.43 120.44 -66.52
N LYS A 412 6.30 119.88 -66.97
CA LYS A 412 5.37 120.60 -67.84
C LYS A 412 4.81 121.86 -67.18
N GLY A 413 4.53 121.82 -65.88
CA GLY A 413 4.12 122.99 -65.10
C GLY A 413 5.20 124.07 -65.06
N MET A 414 6.48 123.70 -64.86
CA MET A 414 7.61 124.62 -64.91
C MET A 414 7.82 125.18 -66.31
N GLU A 415 7.77 124.37 -67.36
CA GLU A 415 7.90 124.83 -68.75
C GLU A 415 6.80 125.82 -69.12
N ALA A 416 5.56 125.57 -68.69
CA ALA A 416 4.45 126.50 -68.87
C ALA A 416 4.68 127.82 -68.11
N ALA A 417 5.08 127.75 -66.84
CA ALA A 417 5.36 128.92 -66.01
C ALA A 417 6.52 129.77 -66.56
N VAL A 418 7.59 129.14 -67.05
CA VAL A 418 8.73 129.81 -67.68
C VAL A 418 8.32 130.44 -69.01
N SER A 419 7.54 129.73 -69.83
CA SER A 419 7.04 130.27 -71.10
C SER A 419 6.13 131.48 -70.90
N GLU A 420 5.29 131.44 -69.87
CA GLU A 420 4.40 132.55 -69.52
C GLU A 420 5.19 133.75 -68.96
N SER A 421 6.17 133.50 -68.07
CA SER A 421 7.07 134.55 -67.57
C SER A 421 7.89 135.20 -68.68
N LEU A 422 8.41 134.40 -69.63
CA LEU A 422 9.17 134.92 -70.77
C LEU A 422 8.28 135.77 -71.68
N LYS A 423 7.02 135.37 -71.90
CA LYS A 423 6.06 136.12 -72.70
C LYS A 423 5.74 137.48 -72.07
N ILE A 424 5.50 137.51 -70.76
CA ILE A 424 5.26 138.76 -70.02
C ILE A 424 6.48 139.69 -70.15
N GLN A 425 7.68 139.15 -69.95
CA GLN A 425 8.92 139.93 -70.00
C GLN A 425 9.25 140.46 -71.40
N ILE A 426 8.95 139.69 -72.46
CA ILE A 426 9.07 140.13 -73.86
C ILE A 426 8.08 141.26 -74.16
N SER A 427 6.83 141.15 -73.70
CA SER A 427 5.83 142.20 -73.89
C SER A 427 6.22 143.49 -73.16
N GLU A 428 6.71 143.41 -71.93
CA GLU A 428 7.11 144.57 -71.13
C GLU A 428 8.35 145.28 -71.73
N THR A 429 9.32 144.51 -72.23
CA THR A 429 10.50 145.07 -72.91
C THR A 429 10.17 145.70 -74.26
N LEU A 430 9.29 145.09 -75.06
CA LEU A 430 8.80 145.68 -76.32
C LEU A 430 8.06 147.01 -76.07
N GLN A 431 7.21 147.07 -75.04
CA GLN A 431 6.45 148.27 -74.71
C GLN A 431 7.38 149.40 -74.22
N SER A 432 8.42 149.08 -73.45
CA SER A 432 9.43 150.04 -73.00
C SER A 432 10.34 150.55 -74.13
N PHE A 433 10.55 149.75 -75.18
CA PHE A 433 11.31 150.12 -76.37
C PHE A 433 10.50 151.06 -77.28
N GLU A 434 9.21 150.76 -77.47
CA GLU A 434 8.29 151.58 -78.28
C GLU A 434 8.13 152.99 -77.68
N CYS A 435 7.97 153.09 -76.35
CA CYS A 435 7.94 154.38 -75.64
C CYS A 435 9.24 155.19 -75.80
N ARG A 436 10.41 154.54 -75.84
CA ARG A 436 11.71 155.22 -76.01
C ARG A 436 11.94 155.70 -77.46
N MET A 437 11.42 154.97 -78.44
CA MET A 437 11.51 155.35 -79.86
C MET A 437 10.66 156.59 -80.17
N ASP A 438 9.46 156.70 -79.59
CA ASP A 438 8.61 157.88 -79.74
C ASP A 438 9.23 159.14 -79.10
N GLU A 439 9.89 158.99 -77.95
CA GLU A 439 10.56 160.11 -77.27
C GLU A 439 11.79 160.64 -78.05
N LEU A 440 12.48 159.76 -78.77
CA LEU A 440 13.62 160.10 -79.64
C LEU A 440 13.16 160.77 -80.94
N ALA A 441 12.04 160.33 -81.51
CA ALA A 441 11.44 160.96 -82.68
C ALA A 441 10.96 162.39 -82.38
N GLN A 442 10.31 162.63 -81.24
CA GLN A 442 9.92 163.97 -80.80
C GLN A 442 11.13 164.89 -80.57
N LYS A 443 12.20 164.40 -79.91
CA LYS A 443 13.42 165.19 -79.68
C LYS A 443 14.18 165.55 -80.96
N CYS A 444 14.10 164.73 -82.01
CA CYS A 444 14.71 165.01 -83.30
C CYS A 444 13.93 166.07 -84.10
N VAL A 445 12.59 166.07 -84.07
CA VAL A 445 11.77 167.07 -84.77
C VAL A 445 11.90 168.45 -84.14
N GLU A 446 11.91 168.55 -82.80
CA GLU A 446 12.06 169.84 -82.11
C GLU A 446 13.46 170.46 -82.31
N ARG A 447 14.50 169.63 -82.45
CA ARG A 447 15.87 170.10 -82.76
C ARG A 447 15.99 170.66 -84.18
N TRP A 448 15.35 170.04 -85.18
CA TRP A 448 15.34 170.57 -86.55
C TRP A 448 14.52 171.86 -86.66
N ARG A 449 13.43 171.98 -85.90
CA ARG A 449 12.59 173.19 -85.86
C ARG A 449 13.33 174.41 -85.32
N ILE A 450 14.12 174.23 -84.25
CA ILE A 450 14.91 175.31 -83.63
C ILE A 450 16.12 175.69 -84.51
N ALA A 451 16.78 174.72 -85.15
CA ALA A 451 17.92 174.98 -86.03
C ALA A 451 17.54 175.73 -87.32
N PHE A 452 16.37 175.45 -87.89
CA PHE A 452 15.91 176.10 -89.14
C PHE A 452 15.37 177.52 -88.90
N ALA A 453 14.73 177.77 -87.75
CA ALA A 453 14.28 179.10 -87.35
C ALA A 453 15.45 180.05 -86.99
N GLY A 454 16.56 179.50 -86.47
CA GLY A 454 17.80 180.26 -86.22
C GLY A 454 18.57 180.63 -87.51
N GLY A 455 18.54 179.75 -88.51
CA GLY A 455 19.23 179.95 -89.79
C GLY A 455 18.65 181.09 -90.64
N LEU A 456 17.31 181.18 -90.76
CA LEU A 456 16.64 182.20 -91.57
C LEU A 456 16.66 183.60 -90.92
N ASN A 457 16.64 183.68 -89.59
CA ASN A 457 16.82 184.95 -88.86
C ASN A 457 18.27 185.47 -88.89
N SER A 458 19.26 184.61 -89.16
CA SER A 458 20.67 185.02 -89.27
C SER A 458 21.03 185.64 -90.63
N LEU A 459 20.33 185.27 -91.70
CA LEU A 459 20.57 185.79 -93.06
C LEU A 459 19.89 187.15 -93.31
N VAL A 460 18.73 187.40 -92.70
CA VAL A 460 18.03 188.69 -92.79
C VAL A 460 18.75 189.79 -91.96
N ARG A 461 19.56 189.40 -90.96
CA ARG A 461 20.29 190.34 -90.08
C ARG A 461 21.70 190.75 -90.59
N ILE A 462 22.27 190.09 -91.59
CA ILE A 462 23.69 190.30 -91.99
C ILE A 462 23.87 191.18 -93.25
N LEU A 463 22.81 191.51 -94.01
CA LEU A 463 22.94 192.28 -95.26
C LEU A 463 22.15 193.60 -95.35
N GLY A 464 21.42 194.04 -94.32
CA GLY A 464 20.53 195.22 -94.39
C GLY A 464 20.79 196.41 -93.44
N GLU A 465 21.59 196.28 -92.38
CA GLU A 465 21.92 197.36 -91.41
C GLU A 465 23.30 197.10 -90.72
N GLN A 466 24.40 196.70 -91.38
CA GLN A 466 25.37 197.43 -92.24
C GLN A 466 25.85 198.82 -91.72
N PHE A 467 27.16 198.93 -91.41
CA PHE A 467 27.84 200.07 -90.75
C PHE A 467 27.05 200.74 -89.61
N VAL A 468 27.17 200.11 -88.43
CA VAL A 468 27.08 200.65 -87.06
C VAL A 468 25.86 201.56 -86.74
N LEU A 469 24.88 201.00 -86.03
CA LEU A 469 23.89 201.66 -85.15
C LEU A 469 23.29 200.60 -84.18
N GLN A 470 23.41 200.79 -82.85
CA GLN A 470 22.32 201.04 -81.87
C GLN A 470 21.21 199.96 -81.78
N ALA A 471 20.69 199.46 -80.65
CA ALA A 471 20.69 199.82 -79.23
C ALA A 471 20.04 198.61 -78.47
N ALA A 472 20.53 198.18 -77.29
CA ALA A 472 19.95 198.45 -75.96
C ALA A 472 18.84 197.42 -75.53
N PRO A 473 18.25 197.49 -74.31
CA PRO A 473 18.72 196.73 -73.13
C PRO A 473 17.59 196.09 -72.27
N ASP A 474 17.98 195.54 -71.11
CA ASP A 474 17.26 195.39 -69.82
C ASP A 474 15.86 194.74 -69.68
N GLY A 475 15.73 193.89 -68.65
CA GLY A 475 14.55 193.88 -67.78
C GLY A 475 13.81 192.54 -67.51
N ASN A 476 14.08 191.97 -66.33
CA ASN A 476 13.10 191.61 -65.26
C ASN A 476 12.10 190.42 -65.34
N THR A 477 12.03 189.74 -64.18
CA THR A 477 10.91 189.05 -63.47
C THR A 477 10.25 187.75 -63.97
N GLY A 478 10.14 186.76 -63.05
CA GLY A 478 8.92 185.91 -62.92
C GLY A 478 9.08 184.43 -62.47
N GLN A 479 8.69 184.16 -61.22
CA GLN A 479 8.34 182.90 -60.48
C GLN A 479 7.20 182.03 -61.12
N PRO A 480 6.61 180.95 -60.49
CA PRO A 480 6.93 180.09 -59.30
C PRO A 480 6.58 178.56 -59.41
N ASP A 481 6.77 177.82 -58.29
CA ASP A 481 5.93 176.73 -57.67
C ASP A 481 5.69 175.34 -58.34
N SER A 482 5.44 174.20 -57.67
CA SER A 482 5.32 173.77 -56.25
C SER A 482 5.21 172.21 -56.18
N THR A 483 5.64 171.58 -55.07
CA THR A 483 5.13 170.40 -54.27
C THR A 483 4.37 169.21 -54.95
N ASP A 484 4.33 167.95 -54.49
CA ASP A 484 4.19 167.40 -53.13
C ASP A 484 4.29 165.83 -53.10
N LYS A 485 4.10 165.25 -51.90
CA LYS A 485 4.50 163.95 -51.30
C LYS A 485 3.47 162.76 -51.42
N PRO A 486 3.56 161.61 -50.66
CA PRO A 486 3.02 160.25 -50.95
C PRO A 486 1.66 159.98 -50.24
N PRO A 487 1.12 158.74 -50.05
CA PRO A 487 1.44 157.93 -48.85
C PRO A 487 1.09 156.40 -48.88
N SER A 488 1.28 155.79 -47.71
CA SER A 488 0.87 154.47 -47.18
C SER A 488 -0.63 154.14 -47.13
N GLY A 489 -0.97 152.84 -47.07
CA GLY A 489 -2.01 152.34 -46.14
C GLY A 489 -3.05 151.30 -46.65
N ALA A 490 -2.86 150.04 -46.24
CA ALA A 490 -3.79 149.11 -45.56
C ALA A 490 -5.20 148.71 -46.07
N ARG A 491 -5.45 147.39 -45.91
CA ARG A 491 -6.70 146.57 -45.78
C ARG A 491 -7.36 146.14 -47.12
N ARG A 492 -7.47 144.85 -47.43
CA ARG A 492 -8.14 143.76 -46.71
C ARG A 492 -7.57 142.38 -47.06
#